data_AF-A0A971VPG1-F1
#
_entry.id   AF-A0A971VPG1-F1
#
_cell.length_a   1.000
_cell.length_b   1.000
_cell.length_c   1.000
_cell.angle_alpha   90.00
_cell.angle_beta   90.00
_cell.angle_gamma   90.00
#
_symmetry.space_group_name_H-M   'P 1'
#
loop_
_entity.id
_entity.type
_entity.pdbx_description
1 polymer ?
#
loop_
_entity_poly.entity_id
_entity_poly.type
_entity_poly.pdbx_seq_one_letter_code
_entity_poly.pdbx_strand_id
1 'polypeptide(L)' 'MKIINKGLKKCYLVHSTDTGKYMICWVLNEYTDSDEASDDLVKLLTHQISEKDLLKEFTRKPFF' A
#
# COMPACT_ATOMS: atom_id res chain seq x y z
N MET A 1 6.49 -10.51 -10.72
CA MET A 1 5.95 -9.22 -10.25
C MET A 1 6.90 -8.11 -10.71
N LYS A 2 6.47 -7.19 -11.57
CA LYS A 2 7.34 -6.13 -12.11
C LYS A 2 6.94 -4.79 -11.48
N ILE A 3 7.88 -4.15 -10.79
CA ILE A 3 7.70 -2.85 -10.13
C ILE A 3 8.26 -1.76 -11.08
N ILE A 4 7.48 -0.74 -11.41
CA ILE A 4 7.86 0.39 -12.28
C ILE A 4 8.19 1.60 -11.40
N ASN A 5 9.30 2.32 -11.63
CA ASN A 5 9.93 3.19 -10.62
C ASN A 5 10.41 4.57 -11.18
N LYS A 6 9.96 5.68 -10.58
CA LYS A 6 10.63 7.01 -10.56
C LYS A 6 9.91 8.01 -9.61
N GLY A 7 10.53 8.35 -8.47
CA GLY A 7 10.14 9.46 -7.55
C GLY A 7 8.85 9.24 -6.75
N LEU A 8 8.87 9.39 -5.41
CA LEU A 8 7.78 8.99 -4.47
C LEU A 8 7.11 7.70 -4.99
N LYS A 9 7.85 6.57 -4.98
CA LYS A 9 7.51 5.38 -5.77
C LYS A 9 6.06 4.98 -5.55
N LYS A 10 5.18 5.38 -6.48
CA LYS A 10 3.82 4.86 -6.53
C LYS A 10 3.95 3.41 -6.97
N CYS A 11 3.88 2.51 -6.00
CA CYS A 11 3.95 1.08 -6.24
C CYS A 11 2.53 0.60 -6.56
N TYR A 12 2.36 -0.05 -7.70
CA TYR A 12 1.08 -0.58 -8.12
C TYR A 12 1.16 -2.09 -8.26
N LEU A 13 0.07 -2.76 -7.88
CA LEU A 13 -0.11 -4.21 -7.97
C LEU A 13 -1.27 -4.50 -8.90
N VAL A 14 -1.16 -5.60 -9.66
CA VAL A 14 -2.30 -6.19 -10.34
C VAL A 14 -2.79 -7.36 -9.49
N HIS A 15 -4.00 -7.24 -8.97
CA HIS A 15 -4.66 -8.31 -8.22
C HIS A 15 -5.71 -8.98 -9.11
N SER A 16 -5.60 -10.29 -9.28
CA SER A 16 -6.63 -11.11 -9.92
C SER A 16 -7.59 -11.65 -8.88
N THR A 17 -8.89 -11.58 -9.14
CA THR A 17 -9.93 -12.17 -8.29
C THR A 17 -10.29 -13.58 -8.76
N ASP A 18 -10.88 -14.37 -7.86
CA ASP A 18 -11.40 -15.71 -8.19
C ASP A 18 -12.54 -15.68 -9.23
N THR A 19 -13.12 -14.50 -9.46
CA THR A 19 -14.15 -14.25 -10.48
C THR A 19 -13.58 -13.93 -11.87
N GLY A 20 -12.24 -13.98 -12.05
CA GLY A 20 -11.57 -13.69 -13.31
C GLY A 20 -11.45 -12.21 -13.64
N LYS A 21 -11.67 -11.31 -12.67
CA LYS A 21 -11.48 -9.86 -12.83
C LYS A 21 -10.08 -9.46 -12.40
N TYR A 22 -9.59 -8.34 -12.93
CA TYR A 22 -8.30 -7.75 -12.58
C TYR A 22 -8.49 -6.36 -12.00
N MET A 23 -7.77 -6.06 -10.93
CA MET A 23 -7.78 -4.77 -10.26
C MET A 23 -6.37 -4.19 -10.24
N ILE A 24 -6.27 -2.87 -10.43
CA ILE A 24 -5.03 -2.14 -10.19
C ILE A 24 -5.13 -1.58 -8.78
N CYS A 25 -4.26 -2.04 -7.90
CA CYS A 25 -4.19 -1.62 -6.51
C CYS A 25 -2.98 -0.72 -6.31
N TRP A 26 -3.14 0.39 -5.61
CA TRP A 26 -2.03 1.21 -5.16
C TRP A 26 -1.55 0.72 -3.80
N VAL A 27 -0.26 0.42 -3.66
CA VAL A 27 0.37 0.13 -2.37
C VAL A 27 0.55 1.44 -1.61
N LEU A 28 -0.16 1.56 -0.50
CA LEU A 28 -0.12 2.74 0.36
C LEU A 28 1.08 2.72 1.32
N ASN A 29 1.51 1.53 1.76
CA ASN A 29 2.68 1.31 2.62
C ASN A 29 3.12 -0.18 2.57
N GLU A 30 4.31 -0.50 3.07
CA GLU A 30 4.84 -1.87 3.20
C GLU A 30 5.18 -2.17 4.65
N TYR A 31 4.78 -3.32 5.18
CA TYR A 31 4.95 -3.69 6.59
C TYR A 31 5.67 -5.03 6.70
N THR A 32 6.44 -5.22 7.78
CA THR A 32 7.04 -6.52 8.13
C THR A 32 6.15 -7.35 9.06
N ASP A 33 5.15 -6.72 9.66
CA ASP A 33 4.20 -7.30 10.61
C ASP A 33 2.76 -7.16 10.07
N SER A 34 1.99 -8.26 10.13
CA SER A 34 0.61 -8.29 9.63
C SER A 34 -0.40 -7.57 10.54
N ASP A 35 -0.14 -7.54 11.84
CA ASP A 35 -1.03 -6.92 12.82
C ASP A 35 -0.92 -5.40 12.69
N GLU A 36 0.29 -4.85 12.51
CA GLU A 36 0.49 -3.41 12.23
C GLU A 36 -0.23 -2.98 10.94
N ALA A 37 -0.12 -3.78 9.88
CA ALA A 37 -0.81 -3.50 8.62
C ALA A 37 -2.34 -3.53 8.78
N SER A 38 -2.85 -4.43 9.61
CA SER A 38 -4.28 -4.57 9.89
C SER A 38 -4.81 -3.38 10.70
N ASP A 39 -4.08 -2.95 11.71
CA ASP A 39 -4.43 -1.79 12.54
C ASP A 39 -4.53 -0.51 11.71
N ASP A 40 -3.55 -0.27 10.84
CA ASP A 40 -3.57 0.90 9.96
C ASP A 40 -4.69 0.83 8.91
N LEU A 41 -5.04 -0.36 8.43
CA LEU A 41 -6.21 -0.53 7.58
C LEU A 41 -7.50 -0.18 8.31
N VAL A 42 -7.67 -0.61 9.57
CA VAL A 42 -8.84 -0.23 10.38
C VAL A 42 -8.88 1.28 10.59
N LYS A 43 -7.75 1.92 10.92
CA LYS A 43 -7.67 3.39 11.06
C LYS A 43 -8.03 4.11 9.75
N LEU A 44 -7.59 3.59 8.61
CA LEU A 44 -7.90 4.15 7.29
C LEU A 44 -9.40 4.07 6.99
N LEU A 45 -10.01 2.89 7.17
CA LEU A 45 -11.43 2.65 6.92
C LEU A 45 -12.34 3.42 7.88
N THR A 46 -11.85 3.71 9.09
CA THR A 46 -12.56 4.55 10.08
C THR A 46 -12.22 6.04 9.97
N HIS A 47 -11.52 6.45 8.91
CA HIS A 47 -11.13 7.85 8.63
C HIS A 47 -10.28 8.52 9.72
N GLN A 48 -9.57 7.74 10.54
CA GLN A 48 -8.63 8.26 11.53
C GLN A 48 -7.31 8.70 10.88
N ILE A 49 -6.93 8.06 9.78
CA ILE A 49 -5.77 8.42 8.95
C ILE A 49 -6.19 8.51 7.48
N SER A 50 -5.39 9.20 6.66
CA SER A 50 -5.61 9.29 5.22
C SER A 50 -4.61 8.45 4.42
N GLU A 51 -4.93 8.12 3.17
CA GLU A 51 -3.97 7.47 2.25
C GLU A 51 -2.66 8.27 2.12
N LYS A 52 -2.75 9.61 2.15
CA LYS A 52 -1.58 10.50 2.09
C LYS A 52 -0.66 10.32 3.29
N ASP A 53 -1.19 9.98 4.46
CA ASP A 53 -0.39 9.77 5.66
C ASP A 53 0.39 8.46 5.58
N LEU A 54 -0.26 7.37 5.15
CA LEU A 54 0.38 6.08 4.87
C LEU A 54 1.50 6.21 3.82
N LEU A 55 1.25 6.96 2.75
CA LEU A 55 2.25 7.17 1.68
C LEU A 55 3.46 7.99 2.15
N LYS A 56 3.27 8.95 3.06
CA LYS A 56 4.42 9.67 3.65
C LYS A 56 5.30 8.71 4.43
N GLU A 57 4.71 7.83 5.23
CA GLU A 57 5.46 6.81 5.98
C GLU A 57 6.21 5.88 5.05
N PHE A 58 5.54 5.39 4.00
CA PHE A 58 6.16 4.57 2.97
C PHE A 58 7.43 5.22 2.40
N THR A 59 7.37 6.52 2.12
CA THR A 59 8.50 7.26 1.51
C THR A 59 9.64 7.56 2.48
N ARG A 60 9.40 7.42 3.78
CA ARG A 60 10.41 7.60 4.84
C ARG A 60 11.16 6.29 5.13
N LYS A 61 10.63 5.14 4.72
CA LYS A 61 11.29 3.85 4.94
C LYS A 61 12.56 3.78 4.06
N PRO A 62 13.73 3.45 4.64
CA PRO A 62 14.97 3.36 3.89
C PRO A 62 14.86 2.27 2.82
N PHE A 63 15.39 2.55 1.62
CA PHE A 63 15.56 1.56 0.58
C PHE A 63 16.66 0.60 1.03
N PHE A 64 16.31 -0.60 1.46
CA PHE A 64 17.23 -1.73 1.55
C PHE A 64 17.26 -2.48 0.22
#